data_AF-A0A022R2K7-F1
#
_entry.id   AF-A0A022R2K7-F1
#
_cell.length_a   1.000
_cell.length_b   1.000
_cell.length_c   1.000
_cell.angle_alpha   90.00
_cell.angle_beta   90.00
_cell.angle_gamma   90.00
#
_symmetry.space_group_name_H-M   'P 1'
#
loop_
_entity.id
_entity.type
_entity.pdbx_description
1 polymer ?
#
loop_
_entity_poly.entity_id
_entity_poly.type
_entity_poly.pdbx_seq_one_letter_code
_entity_poly.pdbx_strand_id
1 'polypeptide(L)'
;TKFEPNGHKQTVNWCISQANAPQDKLQAFIDYGCGVVDCSTIQLGGRCYDPNTVEGHASYVLDLVYKKQNSCNTDVGIITTVDPSYEGCDYP
;
A
#
# COMPACT_ATOMS: atom_id res chain seq x y z
N THR A 1 -0.96 14.06 -10.98
CA THR A 1 -1.62 14.87 -9.93
C THR A 1 -3.11 14.81 -10.14
N LYS A 2 -3.83 14.12 -9.25
CA LYS A 2 -5.29 14.06 -9.27
C LYS A 2 -5.80 15.39 -8.70
N PHE A 3 -6.48 16.19 -9.51
CA PHE A 3 -7.09 17.45 -9.08
C PHE A 3 -8.55 17.19 -8.69
N GLU A 4 -8.92 17.51 -7.46
CA GLU A 4 -10.32 17.68 -7.07
C GLU A 4 -10.82 19.10 -7.45
N PRO A 5 -12.14 19.34 -7.56
CA PRO A 5 -12.71 20.54 -8.19
C PRO A 5 -12.41 21.88 -7.50
N ASN A 6 -11.70 21.89 -6.36
CA ASN A 6 -11.57 23.03 -5.47
C ASN A 6 -10.14 23.60 -5.36
N GLY A 7 -9.21 23.21 -6.24
CA GLY A 7 -7.91 23.89 -6.38
C GLY A 7 -6.93 23.75 -5.21
N HIS A 8 -7.26 23.00 -4.15
CA HIS A 8 -6.29 22.62 -3.12
C HIS A 8 -5.43 21.45 -3.61
N LYS A 9 -4.11 21.67 -3.66
CA LYS A 9 -3.12 20.61 -3.83
C LYS A 9 -3.08 19.78 -2.55
N GLN A 10 -3.93 18.75 -2.44
CA GLN A 10 -3.77 17.74 -1.39
C GLN A 10 -2.38 17.11 -1.56
N THR A 11 -1.58 17.16 -0.50
CA THR A 11 -0.42 16.29 -0.38
C THR A 11 -0.94 14.89 -0.10
N VAL A 12 -1.14 14.11 -1.17
CA VAL A 12 -1.47 12.70 -1.05
C VAL A 12 -0.18 11.98 -0.65
N ASN A 13 -0.26 11.27 0.47
CA ASN A 13 0.82 10.45 0.98
C ASN A 13 0.40 8.98 0.92
N TRP A 14 1.38 8.11 0.76
CA TRP A 14 1.19 6.66 0.80
C TRP A 14 2.12 6.02 1.83
N CYS A 15 1.71 4.89 2.38
CA CYS A 15 2.55 4.04 3.22
C CYS A 15 2.97 2.82 2.39
N ILE A 16 4.26 2.68 2.09
CA ILE A 16 4.80 1.58 1.28
C ILE A 16 5.83 0.77 2.07
N SER A 17 6.17 -0.43 1.61
CA SER A 17 7.19 -1.25 2.28
C SER A 17 8.56 -0.58 2.25
N GLN A 18 9.32 -0.70 3.34
CA GLN A 18 10.73 -0.30 3.37
C GLN A 18 11.56 -1.24 2.50
N ALA A 19 12.55 -0.69 1.78
CA ALA A 19 13.38 -1.46 0.86
C ALA A 19 14.20 -2.59 1.52
N ASN A 20 14.47 -2.47 2.83
CA ASN A 20 15.23 -3.43 3.62
C ASN A 20 14.38 -4.15 4.69
N ALA A 21 13.06 -4.07 4.60
CA ALA A 21 12.18 -4.80 5.51
C ALA A 21 12.37 -6.32 5.32
N PRO A 22 12.54 -7.10 6.41
CA PRO A 22 12.60 -8.54 6.32
C PRO A 22 11.32 -9.12 5.70
N GLN A 23 11.48 -10.05 4.76
CA GLN A 23 10.37 -10.63 4.00
C GLN A 23 9.35 -11.36 4.89
N ASP A 24 9.81 -12.01 5.96
CA ASP A 24 8.97 -12.67 6.96
C ASP A 24 8.10 -11.67 7.73
N LYS A 25 8.64 -10.49 8.06
CA LYS A 25 7.85 -9.42 8.69
C LYS A 25 6.84 -8.80 7.73
N LEU A 26 7.21 -8.64 6.46
CA LEU A 26 6.28 -8.17 5.43
C LEU A 26 5.12 -9.16 5.25
N GLN A 27 5.40 -10.46 5.18
CA GLN A 27 4.36 -11.48 5.09
C GLN A 27 3.46 -11.49 6.32
N ALA A 28 4.04 -11.44 7.52
CA ALA A 28 3.26 -11.34 8.76
C ALA A 28 2.37 -10.09 8.79
N PHE A 29 2.86 -8.96 8.23
CA PHE A 29 2.05 -7.76 8.08
C PHE A 29 0.92 -7.93 7.06
N ILE A 30 1.15 -8.60 5.93
CA ILE A 30 0.08 -8.93 4.96
C ILE A 30 -1.00 -9.76 5.65
N ASP A 31 -0.62 -10.83 6.35
CA ASP A 31 -1.56 -11.73 7.03
C ASP A 31 -2.40 -10.99 8.07
N TYR A 32 -1.78 -10.11 8.87
CA TYR A 32 -2.47 -9.21 9.80
C TYR A 32 -3.38 -8.21 9.06
N GLY A 33 -2.83 -7.52 8.06
CA GLY A 33 -3.49 -6.43 7.35
C GLY A 33 -4.74 -6.90 6.63
N CYS A 34 -4.73 -8.08 6.04
CA CYS A 34 -5.90 -8.68 5.38
C CYS A 34 -7.02 -9.11 6.35
N GLY A 35 -6.75 -9.17 7.66
CA GLY A 35 -7.79 -9.26 8.68
C GLY A 35 -8.45 -7.91 9.00
N VAL A 36 -7.84 -6.80 8.56
CA VAL A 36 -8.28 -5.43 8.83
C VAL A 36 -8.84 -4.74 7.59
N VAL A 37 -8.30 -5.01 6.40
CA VAL A 37 -8.70 -4.41 5.12
C VAL A 37 -9.02 -5.51 4.08
N ASP A 38 -9.74 -5.14 3.02
CA ASP A 38 -9.99 -6.07 1.91
C ASP A 38 -8.74 -6.22 1.03
N CYS A 39 -8.20 -7.45 1.00
CA CYS A 39 -7.03 -7.79 0.21
C CYS A 39 -7.34 -8.41 -1.15
N SER A 40 -8.61 -8.49 -1.58
CA SER A 40 -9.00 -9.08 -2.87
C SER A 40 -8.18 -8.55 -4.06
N THR A 41 -7.80 -7.27 -4.02
CA THR A 41 -6.99 -6.59 -5.04
C THR A 41 -5.59 -7.20 -5.24
N ILE A 42 -4.96 -7.73 -4.18
CA ILE A 42 -3.60 -8.30 -4.21
C ILE A 42 -3.60 -9.83 -4.27
N GLN A 43 -4.78 -10.48 -4.25
CA GLN A 43 -4.88 -11.93 -4.38
C GLN A 43 -4.89 -12.34 -5.85
N LEU A 44 -4.69 -13.64 -6.12
CA LEU A 44 -4.72 -14.17 -7.49
C LEU A 44 -5.99 -13.74 -8.24
N GLY A 45 -5.81 -13.12 -9.40
CA GLY A 45 -6.91 -12.55 -10.21
C GLY A 45 -7.28 -11.11 -9.86
N GLY A 46 -6.70 -10.54 -8.80
CA GLY A 46 -6.81 -9.14 -8.42
C GLY A 46 -5.90 -8.24 -9.29
N ARG A 47 -6.31 -6.97 -9.44
CA ARG A 47 -5.63 -5.99 -10.30
C ARG A 47 -4.20 -5.63 -9.89
N CYS A 48 -3.86 -5.84 -8.61
CA CYS A 48 -2.55 -5.53 -8.03
C CYS A 48 -1.82 -6.81 -7.61
N TYR A 49 -2.20 -7.96 -8.18
CA TYR A 49 -1.52 -9.21 -7.94
C TYR A 49 -0.12 -9.24 -8.57
N ASP A 50 -0.01 -8.74 -9.81
CA ASP A 50 1.26 -8.76 -10.55
C ASP A 50 1.98 -7.40 -10.49
N PRO A 51 3.29 -7.38 -10.21
CA PRO A 51 4.15 -8.55 -9.97
C PRO A 51 3.86 -9.22 -8.62
N ASN A 52 3.79 -10.56 -8.62
CA ASN A 52 3.55 -11.37 -7.41
C ASN A 52 4.78 -11.41 -6.50
N THR A 53 5.00 -10.32 -5.76
CA THR A 53 6.07 -10.18 -4.77
C THR A 53 5.51 -9.78 -3.40
N VAL A 54 6.18 -10.24 -2.34
CA VAL A 54 5.78 -9.95 -0.95
C VAL A 54 5.86 -8.44 -0.69
N GLU A 55 6.88 -7.76 -1.20
CA GLU A 55 7.10 -6.32 -1.05
C GLU A 55 5.99 -5.50 -1.73
N GLY A 56 5.58 -5.91 -2.94
CA GLY A 56 4.53 -5.24 -3.70
C GLY A 56 3.17 -5.39 -3.02
N HIS A 57 2.83 -6.61 -2.61
CA HIS A 57 1.59 -6.88 -1.87
C HIS A 57 1.58 -6.18 -0.52
N ALA A 58 2.69 -6.23 0.23
CA ALA A 58 2.80 -5.55 1.52
C ALA A 58 2.67 -4.03 1.38
N SER A 59 3.26 -3.42 0.34
CA SER A 59 3.12 -1.99 0.08
C SER A 59 1.66 -1.58 -0.12
N TYR A 60 0.91 -2.37 -0.90
CA TYR A 60 -0.50 -2.08 -1.14
C TYR A 60 -1.35 -2.24 0.14
N VAL A 61 -1.11 -3.28 0.93
CA VAL A 61 -1.81 -3.50 2.21
C VAL A 61 -1.44 -2.44 3.24
N LEU A 62 -0.16 -2.03 3.30
CA LEU A 62 0.31 -0.95 4.16
C LEU A 62 -0.44 0.34 3.87
N ASP A 63 -0.63 0.66 2.60
CA ASP A 63 -1.34 1.86 2.22
C ASP A 63 -2.83 1.77 2.58
N LEU A 64 -3.50 0.66 2.28
CA LEU A 64 -4.90 0.45 2.68
C LEU A 64 -5.10 0.60 4.20
N VAL A 65 -4.21 0.00 4.99
CA VAL A 65 -4.23 0.10 6.45
C VAL A 65 -3.96 1.55 6.88
N TYR A 66 -3.01 2.23 6.24
CA TYR A 66 -2.69 3.63 6.50
C TYR A 66 -3.88 4.54 6.24
N LYS A 67 -4.59 4.41 5.11
CA LYS A 67 -5.81 5.20 4.85
C LYS A 67 -6.92 4.90 5.85
N LYS A 68 -7.06 3.64 6.27
CA LYS A 68 -8.10 3.21 7.22
C LYS A 68 -7.83 3.69 8.65
N GLN A 69 -6.58 3.67 9.10
CA GLN A 69 -6.20 3.93 10.49
C GLN A 69 -5.48 5.27 10.70
N ASN A 70 -5.12 5.95 9.62
CA ASN A 70 -4.30 7.16 9.60
C ASN A 70 -2.93 6.97 10.31
N SER A 71 -2.39 5.75 10.26
CA SER A 71 -1.11 5.37 10.89
C SER A 71 -0.37 4.35 10.02
N CYS A 72 0.90 4.63 9.73
CA CYS A 72 1.77 3.76 8.92
C CYS A 72 2.61 2.89 9.87
N ASN A 73 2.68 1.59 9.64
CA ASN A 73 3.50 0.70 10.46
C ASN A 73 4.99 0.93 10.16
N THR A 74 5.70 1.58 11.06
CA THR A 74 7.11 1.95 10.86
C THR A 74 8.10 0.80 11.00
N ASP A 75 7.68 -0.38 11.46
CA ASP A 75 8.56 -1.55 11.55
C ASP A 75 8.87 -2.15 10.18
N VAL A 76 7.98 -1.94 9.20
CA VAL A 76 8.07 -2.51 7.85
C VAL A 76 7.73 -1.52 6.74
N GLY A 77 7.18 -0.34 7.07
CA GLY A 77 6.67 0.64 6.12
C GLY A 77 7.28 2.03 6.29
N ILE A 78 7.16 2.85 5.24
CA ILE A 78 7.60 4.24 5.19
C ILE A 78 6.59 5.10 4.43
N ILE A 79 6.44 6.35 4.87
CA ILE A 79 5.58 7.31 4.18
C ILE A 79 6.33 7.91 2.99
N THR A 80 5.67 7.92 1.83
CA THR A 80 6.17 8.54 0.60
C THR A 80 5.16 9.55 0.05
N THR A 81 5.68 10.57 -0.65
CA THR A 81 4.90 11.53 -1.45
C THR A 81 4.92 11.20 -2.93
N VAL A 82 5.65 10.15 -3.31
CA VAL A 82 5.70 9.62 -4.68
C VAL A 82 4.61 8.58 -4.83
N ASP A 83 3.75 8.79 -5.83
CA ASP A 83 2.66 7.86 -6.17
C ASP A 83 3.24 6.49 -6.54
N PRO A 84 2.95 5.42 -5.76
CA PRO A 84 3.47 4.09 -6.01
C PRO A 84 2.62 3.31 -7.04
N SER A 85 1.57 3.91 -7.59
CA SER A 85 0.74 3.31 -8.63
C SER A 85 1.54 2.98 -9.89
N TYR A 86 1.18 1.89 -10.53
CA TYR A 86 1.78 1.42 -11.79
C TYR A 86 0.70 0.87 -12.72
N GLU A 87 1.06 0.49 -13.94
CA GLU A 87 0.08 0.08 -14.96
C GLU A 87 -0.84 -1.04 -14.45
N GLY A 88 -2.14 -0.72 -14.34
CA GLY A 88 -3.17 -1.66 -13.87
C GLY A 88 -3.38 -1.67 -12.36
N CYS A 89 -2.49 -1.11 -11.54
CA CYS A 89 -2.61 -1.06 -10.09
C CYS A 89 -2.56 0.39 -9.56
N ASP A 90 -3.72 0.92 -9.19
CA ASP A 90 -3.83 2.25 -8.55
C ASP A 90 -3.81 2.09 -7.05
N TYR A 91 -2.95 2.85 -6.37
CA TYR A 91 -2.95 2.93 -4.92
C TYR A 91 -4.04 3.90 -4.40
N PRO A 92 -4.63 3.60 -3.24
CA PRO A 92 -5.61 4.46 -2.57
C PRO A 92 -5.17 5.90 -2.21
#